data_AF-A0AAV5ZV89-F1
#
_entry.id   AF-A0AAV5ZV89-F1
#
_cell.length_a   1.000
_cell.length_b   1.000
_cell.length_c   1.000
_cell.angle_alpha   90.00
_cell.angle_beta   90.00
_cell.angle_gamma   90.00
#
_symmetry.space_group_name_H-M   'P 1'
#
loop_
_entity.id
_entity.type
_entity.pdbx_description
1 polymer ?
#
loop_
_entity_poly.entity_id
_entity_poly.type
_entity_poly.pdbx_seq_one_letter_code
_entity_poly.pdbx_strand_id
1 'polypeptide(L)'
;MNDIHVDELLIEHVRGELDGAEAARVDAHLAACAECRAARAQFAGLMAELASTAPAAPPIHWGAYRAELRRRLEHGSASRSPGGWLLRPASALVAAAMVAVLVHAGLPAGPRGPGGPDPLALDSSVLASRLDMIARLDVVQQLDLLEDFNVINELDELPEPSKS
;
A
#
# COMPACT_ATOMS: atom_id res chain seq x y z
N MET A 1 -36.41 -1.01 26.46
CA MET A 1 -35.53 -1.76 25.55
C MET A 1 -35.13 -0.79 24.45
N ASN A 2 -33.88 -0.34 24.44
CA ASN A 2 -33.37 0.54 23.39
C ASN A 2 -32.92 -0.40 22.26
N ASP A 3 -33.88 -0.82 21.43
CA ASP A 3 -33.58 -1.67 20.27
C ASP A 3 -32.69 -0.86 19.33
N ILE A 4 -31.43 -1.27 19.22
CA ILE A 4 -30.52 -0.77 18.20
C ILE A 4 -31.13 -1.23 16.87
N HIS A 5 -31.82 -0.32 16.18
CA HIS A 5 -32.36 -0.60 14.86
C HIS A 5 -31.20 -0.99 13.93
N VAL A 6 -31.27 -2.18 13.35
CA VAL A 6 -30.29 -2.69 12.36
C VAL A 6 -30.46 -2.05 10.98
N ASP A 7 -31.29 -1.00 10.87
CA ASP A 7 -31.58 -0.30 9.62
C ASP A 7 -30.32 0.18 8.90
N GLU A 8 -29.32 0.64 9.65
CA GLU A 8 -28.03 1.08 9.10
C GLU A 8 -27.21 -0.05 8.47
N LEU A 9 -27.48 -1.32 8.83
CA LEU A 9 -26.77 -2.50 8.34
C LEU A 9 -27.55 -3.27 7.27
N LEU A 10 -28.78 -2.85 6.94
CA LEU A 10 -29.63 -3.59 6.00
C LEU A 10 -29.08 -3.56 4.57
N ILE A 11 -28.41 -2.50 4.16
CA ILE A 11 -27.84 -2.37 2.81
C ILE A 11 -26.64 -3.31 2.66
N GLU A 12 -25.72 -3.30 3.63
CA GLU A 12 -24.57 -4.19 3.71
C GLU A 12 -25.03 -5.65 3.79
N HIS A 13 -26.10 -5.92 4.53
CA HIS A 13 -26.73 -7.24 4.57
C HIS A 13 -27.21 -7.69 3.18
N VAL A 14 -27.97 -6.83 2.48
CA VAL A 14 -28.46 -7.12 1.12
C VAL A 14 -27.31 -7.36 0.15
N ARG A 15 -26.19 -6.64 0.32
CA ARG A 15 -24.99 -6.80 -0.51
C ARG A 15 -24.09 -7.97 -0.10
N GLY A 16 -24.35 -8.60 1.05
CA GLY A 16 -23.52 -9.68 1.59
C GLY A 16 -22.15 -9.22 2.11
N GLU A 17 -22.05 -7.96 2.56
CA GLU A 17 -20.81 -7.33 2.98
C GLU A 17 -20.58 -7.38 4.50
N LEU A 18 -21.56 -7.85 5.27
CA LEU A 18 -21.43 -8.03 6.72
C LEU A 18 -20.55 -9.22 7.06
N ASP A 19 -19.80 -9.11 8.16
CA ASP A 19 -19.11 -10.27 8.72
C ASP A 19 -20.10 -11.30 9.30
N GLY A 20 -19.62 -12.50 9.59
CA GLY A 20 -20.48 -13.59 10.05
C GLY A 20 -21.22 -13.30 11.37
N ALA A 21 -20.62 -12.54 12.29
CA ALA A 21 -21.25 -12.18 13.55
C ALA A 21 -22.32 -11.10 13.34
N GLU A 22 -22.03 -10.09 12.53
CA GLU A 22 -22.95 -9.02 12.19
C GLU A 22 -24.15 -9.52 11.39
N ALA A 23 -23.91 -10.35 10.39
CA ALA A 23 -24.96 -11.00 9.60
C ALA A 23 -25.90 -11.80 10.50
N ALA A 24 -25.37 -12.60 11.43
CA ALA A 24 -26.16 -13.39 12.37
C ALA A 24 -27.02 -12.51 13.29
N ARG A 25 -26.50 -11.37 13.78
CA ARG A 25 -27.29 -10.41 14.57
C ARG A 25 -28.45 -9.83 13.77
N VAL A 26 -28.18 -9.41 12.53
CA VAL A 26 -29.20 -8.83 11.66
C VAL A 26 -30.24 -9.88 11.30
N ASP A 27 -29.85 -11.12 10.98
CA ASP A 27 -30.79 -12.21 10.70
C ASP A 27 -31.67 -12.54 11.90
N ALA A 28 -31.11 -12.54 13.12
CA ALA A 28 -31.89 -12.73 14.34
C ALA A 28 -32.92 -11.60 14.54
N HIS A 29 -32.54 -10.35 14.28
CA HIS A 29 -33.46 -9.22 14.34
C HIS A 29 -34.55 -9.33 13.26
N LEU A 30 -34.19 -9.69 12.03
CA LEU A 30 -35.13 -9.87 10.93
C LEU A 30 -36.10 -11.02 11.18
N ALA A 31 -35.74 -12.04 11.96
CA ALA A 31 -36.67 -13.07 12.39
C ALA A 31 -37.79 -12.51 13.29
N ALA A 32 -37.47 -11.53 14.13
CA ALA A 32 -38.40 -10.95 15.11
C ALA A 32 -39.16 -9.71 14.58
N CYS A 33 -38.57 -8.90 13.71
CA CYS A 33 -39.10 -7.59 13.30
C CYS A 33 -39.68 -7.60 11.88
N ALA A 34 -40.99 -7.37 11.74
CA ALA A 34 -41.65 -7.30 10.44
C ALA A 34 -41.29 -6.03 9.64
N GLU A 35 -41.05 -4.91 10.33
CA GLU A 35 -40.72 -3.63 9.70
C GLU A 35 -39.35 -3.69 9.03
N CYS A 36 -38.31 -4.18 9.74
CA CYS A 36 -36.98 -4.34 9.16
C CYS A 36 -36.95 -5.39 8.03
N ARG A 37 -37.81 -6.43 8.07
CA ARG A 37 -37.98 -7.34 6.91
C ARG A 37 -38.53 -6.61 5.69
N ALA A 38 -39.54 -5.76 5.88
CA ALA A 38 -40.11 -4.98 4.79
C ALA A 38 -39.10 -3.95 4.24
N ALA A 39 -38.33 -3.29 5.11
CA ALA A 39 -37.27 -2.36 4.71
C ALA A 39 -36.17 -3.08 3.91
N ARG A 40 -35.69 -4.24 4.39
CA ARG A 40 -34.70 -5.06 3.67
C ARG A 40 -35.21 -5.49 2.29
N ALA A 41 -36.47 -5.93 2.19
CA ALA A 41 -37.06 -6.33 0.93
C ALA A 41 -37.15 -5.16 -0.08
N GLN A 42 -37.44 -3.95 0.40
CA GLN A 42 -37.41 -2.74 -0.43
C GLN A 42 -36.01 -2.45 -0.97
N PHE A 43 -34.98 -2.49 -0.11
CA PHE A 43 -33.60 -2.29 -0.55
C PHE A 43 -33.16 -3.36 -1.57
N ALA A 44 -33.49 -4.63 -1.33
CA ALA A 44 -33.20 -5.70 -2.27
C ALA A 44 -33.89 -5.50 -3.64
N GLY A 45 -35.14 -5.05 -3.63
CA GLY A 45 -35.89 -4.71 -4.85
C GLY A 45 -35.25 -3.57 -5.64
N LEU A 46 -34.89 -2.47 -4.97
CA LEU A 46 -34.23 -1.32 -5.59
C LEU A 46 -32.88 -1.71 -6.21
N MET A 47 -32.08 -2.54 -5.50
CA MET A 47 -30.81 -3.04 -6.03
C MET A 47 -30.99 -3.92 -7.27
N ALA A 48 -32.02 -4.77 -7.29
CA ALA A 48 -32.32 -5.60 -8.46
C ALA A 48 -32.76 -4.75 -9.66
N GLU A 49 -33.56 -3.70 -9.44
CA GLU A 49 -33.98 -2.76 -10.47
C GLU A 49 -32.77 -2.01 -11.06
N LEU A 50 -31.89 -1.48 -10.19
CA LEU A 50 -30.63 -0.84 -10.59
C LEU A 50 -29.73 -1.80 -11.38
N ALA A 51 -29.60 -3.06 -10.94
CA ALA A 51 -28.83 -4.06 -11.66
C ALA A 51 -29.42 -4.38 -13.04
N SER A 52 -30.75 -4.35 -13.17
CA SER A 52 -31.42 -4.62 -14.46
C SER A 52 -31.29 -3.49 -15.48
N THR A 53 -31.08 -2.26 -15.01
CA THR A 53 -30.89 -1.07 -15.87
C THR A 53 -29.43 -0.81 -16.19
N ALA A 54 -28.51 -1.45 -15.47
CA ALA A 54 -27.08 -1.32 -15.70
C ALA A 54 -26.70 -1.88 -17.09
N PRO A 55 -25.90 -1.14 -17.89
CA PRO A 55 -25.38 -1.67 -19.13
C PRO A 55 -24.49 -2.89 -18.85
N ALA A 56 -24.46 -3.84 -19.80
CA ALA A 56 -23.57 -5.00 -19.70
C ALA A 56 -22.12 -4.55 -19.48
N ALA A 57 -21.47 -5.12 -18.47
CA ALA A 57 -20.07 -4.82 -18.18
C ALA A 57 -19.21 -5.13 -19.42
N PRO A 58 -18.30 -4.23 -19.82
CA PRO A 58 -17.40 -4.49 -20.93
C PRO A 58 -16.55 -5.73 -20.63
N PRO A 59 -16.16 -6.51 -21.65
CA PRO A 59 -15.31 -7.68 -21.44
C PRO A 59 -14.00 -7.27 -20.78
N ILE A 60 -13.71 -7.83 -19.61
CA ILE A 60 -12.47 -7.54 -18.88
C ILE A 60 -11.33 -8.36 -19.50
N HIS A 61 -10.38 -7.68 -20.14
CA HIS A 61 -9.18 -8.31 -20.70
C HIS A 61 -8.08 -8.45 -19.64
N TRP A 62 -8.21 -9.44 -18.75
CA TRP A 62 -7.25 -9.71 -17.68
C TRP A 62 -5.81 -9.91 -18.16
N GLY A 63 -5.61 -10.48 -19.36
CA GLY A 63 -4.29 -10.64 -19.96
C GLY A 63 -3.61 -9.30 -20.29
N ALA A 64 -4.34 -8.36 -20.89
CA ALA A 64 -3.82 -7.03 -21.21
C ALA A 64 -3.55 -6.23 -19.93
N TYR A 65 -4.44 -6.34 -18.93
CA TYR A 65 -4.24 -5.71 -17.62
C TYR A 65 -2.98 -6.24 -16.92
N ARG A 66 -2.78 -7.56 -16.87
CA ARG A 66 -1.57 -8.17 -16.29
C ARG A 66 -0.30 -7.78 -17.03
N ALA A 67 -0.34 -7.71 -18.36
CA ALA A 67 0.80 -7.29 -19.17
C ALA A 67 1.19 -5.83 -18.90
N GLU A 68 0.21 -4.94 -18.82
CA GLU A 68 0.43 -3.53 -18.50
C GLU A 68 0.93 -3.35 -17.05
N LEU A 69 0.38 -4.10 -16.10
CA LEU A 69 0.84 -4.09 -14.71
C LEU A 69 2.30 -4.54 -14.61
N ARG A 70 2.67 -5.65 -15.27
CA ARG A 70 4.05 -6.15 -15.31
C ARG A 70 5.00 -5.10 -15.89
N ARG A 71 4.62 -4.48 -17.01
CA ARG A 71 5.41 -3.41 -17.65
C ARG A 71 5.67 -2.26 -16.67
N ARG A 72 4.65 -1.81 -15.92
CA ARG A 72 4.81 -0.72 -14.93
C ARG A 72 5.74 -1.10 -13.79
N LEU A 73 5.67 -2.34 -13.30
CA LEU A 73 6.57 -2.84 -12.25
C LEU A 73 8.02 -2.92 -12.74
N GLU A 74 8.25 -3.38 -13.96
CA GLU A 74 9.58 -3.46 -14.57
C GLU A 74 10.19 -2.07 -14.82
N HIS A 75 9.39 -1.11 -15.28
CA HIS A 75 9.87 0.26 -15.51
C HIS A 75 10.09 1.03 -14.19
N GLY A 76 9.32 0.74 -13.15
CA GLY A 76 9.49 1.31 -11.82
C GLY A 76 10.75 0.82 -11.10
N SER A 77 11.17 -0.42 -11.35
CA SER A 77 12.38 -1.00 -10.73
C SER A 77 13.67 -0.60 -11.46
N ALA A 78 13.62 -0.37 -12.77
CA ALA A 78 14.77 0.02 -13.58
C ALA A 78 15.32 1.44 -13.29
N SER A 79 14.56 2.30 -12.60
CA SER A 79 14.98 3.68 -12.27
C SER A 79 15.97 3.76 -11.09
N ARG A 80 16.22 2.67 -10.35
CA ARG A 80 17.30 2.66 -9.36
C ARG A 80 18.61 2.36 -10.07
N SER A 81 19.21 3.39 -10.66
CA SER A 81 20.55 3.33 -11.25
C SER A 81 21.53 2.70 -10.26
N PRO A 82 22.12 1.51 -10.56
CA PRO A 82 23.15 0.91 -9.71
C PRO A 82 24.49 1.67 -9.79
N GLY A 83 24.61 2.68 -10.66
CA GLY A 83 25.84 3.43 -10.91
C GLY A 83 26.16 4.54 -9.89
N GLY A 84 25.23 4.90 -9.00
CA GLY A 84 25.45 5.94 -7.99
C GLY A 84 26.31 5.52 -6.80
N TRP A 85 26.56 4.22 -6.62
CA TRP A 85 27.31 3.71 -5.46
C TRP A 85 28.83 3.67 -5.68
N LEU A 86 29.28 3.51 -6.93
CA LEU A 86 30.71 3.44 -7.27
C LEU A 86 31.43 4.79 -7.41
N LEU A 87 30.73 5.91 -7.37
CA LEU A 87 31.34 7.25 -7.39
C LEU A 87 31.69 7.79 -5.98
N ARG A 88 31.37 7.03 -4.92
CA ARG A 88 31.67 7.41 -3.52
C ARG A 88 33.16 7.32 -3.09
N PRO A 89 34.06 6.51 -3.68
CA PRO A 89 35.46 6.48 -3.22
C PRO A 89 36.29 7.64 -3.79
N ALA A 90 35.87 8.27 -4.90
CA ALA A 90 36.64 9.35 -5.53
C ALA A 90 36.49 10.70 -4.81
N SER A 91 35.29 11.02 -4.29
CA SER A 91 35.06 12.27 -3.55
C SER A 91 35.74 12.28 -2.17
N ALA A 92 35.90 11.12 -1.54
CA ALA A 92 36.61 10.98 -0.27
C ALA A 92 38.13 11.29 -0.42
N LEU A 93 38.74 10.87 -1.53
CA LEU A 93 40.16 11.14 -1.79
C LEU A 93 40.43 12.62 -2.08
N VAL A 94 39.54 13.30 -2.81
CA VAL A 94 39.65 14.75 -3.08
C VAL A 94 39.50 15.55 -1.80
N ALA A 95 38.56 15.21 -0.92
CA ALA A 95 38.38 15.86 0.37
C ALA A 95 39.60 15.66 1.29
N ALA A 96 40.15 14.45 1.35
CA ALA A 96 41.33 14.15 2.16
C ALA A 96 42.58 14.91 1.66
N ALA A 97 42.78 15.01 0.35
CA ALA A 97 43.88 15.78 -0.23
C ALA A 97 43.74 17.28 0.08
N MET A 98 42.53 17.83 0.02
CA MET A 98 42.26 19.23 0.30
C MET A 98 42.50 19.59 1.78
N VAL A 99 42.11 18.69 2.71
CA VAL A 99 42.42 18.85 4.15
C VAL A 99 43.93 18.77 4.40
N ALA A 100 44.63 17.82 3.76
CA ALA A 100 46.08 17.69 3.90
C ALA A 100 46.83 18.94 3.41
N VAL A 101 46.41 19.52 2.27
CA VAL A 101 46.96 20.77 1.75
C VAL A 101 46.69 21.94 2.70
N LEU A 102 45.47 22.05 3.25
CA LEU A 102 45.11 23.10 4.21
C LEU A 102 45.90 23.02 5.52
N VAL A 103 46.15 21.80 6.03
CA VAL A 103 46.97 21.56 7.22
C VAL A 103 48.44 21.88 6.95
N HIS A 104 48.97 21.48 5.79
CA HIS A 104 50.38 21.71 5.46
C HIS A 104 50.69 23.17 5.13
N ALA A 105 49.73 23.90 4.55
CA ALA A 105 49.87 25.31 4.22
C ALA A 105 49.78 26.25 5.45
N GLY A 106 49.51 25.72 6.65
CA GLY A 106 49.54 26.50 7.90
C GLY A 106 48.53 27.65 7.95
N LEU A 107 47.46 27.57 7.15
CA LEU A 107 46.43 28.61 7.12
C LEU A 107 45.70 28.63 8.47
N PRO A 108 45.63 29.78 9.17
CA PRO A 108 44.87 29.86 10.40
C PRO A 108 43.41 29.56 10.04
N ALA A 109 42.88 28.50 10.65
CA ALA A 109 41.46 28.19 10.59
C ALA A 109 40.70 29.46 10.99
N GLY A 110 39.99 30.05 10.01
CA GLY A 110 39.23 31.28 10.21
C GLY A 110 38.23 31.15 11.37
N PRO A 111 37.73 32.28 11.90
CA PRO A 111 36.93 32.28 13.12
C PRO A 111 35.69 31.42 12.93
N ARG A 112 35.57 30.36 13.75
CA ARG A 112 34.29 29.66 13.96
C ARG A 112 33.31 30.66 14.57
N GLY A 113 32.48 31.27 13.74
CA GLY A 113 31.35 32.08 14.20
C GLY A 113 30.26 31.16 14.78
N PRO A 114 29.77 31.41 16.01
CA PRO A 114 28.60 30.71 16.54
C PRO A 114 27.36 31.28 15.84
N GLY A 115 26.82 30.57 14.84
CA GLY A 115 25.60 31.00 14.16
C GLY A 115 25.48 30.67 12.68
N GLY A 116 26.43 29.95 12.07
CA GLY A 116 26.17 29.33 10.78
C GLY A 116 25.18 28.17 10.97
N PRO A 117 24.07 28.07 10.21
CA PRO A 117 23.18 26.93 10.33
C PRO A 117 23.99 25.67 10.01
N ASP A 118 24.12 24.80 11.01
CA ASP A 118 24.83 23.54 10.88
C ASP A 118 24.11 22.73 9.78
N PRO A 119 24.75 22.51 8.60
CA PRO A 119 24.09 21.85 7.48
C PRO A 119 23.62 20.44 7.87
N LEU A 120 24.30 19.81 8.84
CA LEU A 120 23.91 18.52 9.41
C LEU A 120 22.69 18.62 10.35
N ALA A 121 22.44 19.77 10.97
CA ALA A 121 21.26 19.99 11.81
C ALA A 121 20.00 20.28 10.97
N LEU A 122 20.14 21.04 9.87
CA LEU A 122 19.06 21.23 8.90
C LEU A 122 18.68 19.90 8.24
N ASP A 123 19.67 19.15 7.76
CA ASP A 123 19.41 17.84 7.14
C ASP A 123 18.78 16.87 8.13
N SER A 124 19.23 16.83 9.40
CA SER A 124 18.64 15.93 10.40
C SER A 124 17.20 16.29 10.77
N SER A 125 16.81 17.57 10.82
CA SER A 125 15.42 17.98 11.07
C SER A 125 14.46 17.60 9.92
N VAL A 126 14.92 17.73 8.67
CA VAL A 126 14.17 17.36 7.47
C VAL A 126 14.09 15.84 7.32
N LEU A 127 15.18 15.12 7.64
CA LEU A 127 15.19 13.66 7.68
C LEU A 127 14.25 13.12 8.77
N ALA A 128 14.32 13.68 9.98
CA ALA A 128 13.46 13.29 11.09
C ALA A 128 11.98 13.51 10.76
N SER A 129 11.64 14.63 10.13
CA SER A 129 10.26 14.91 9.68
C SER A 129 9.78 13.93 8.61
N ARG A 130 10.67 13.48 7.71
CA ARG A 130 10.34 12.44 6.71
C ARG A 130 10.21 11.05 7.32
N LEU A 131 11.05 10.71 8.30
CA LEU A 131 11.01 9.43 9.01
C LEU A 131 9.76 9.31 9.90
N ASP A 132 9.33 10.39 10.56
CA ASP A 132 8.08 10.43 11.34
C ASP A 132 6.84 10.24 10.44
N MET A 133 6.87 10.80 9.23
CA MET A 133 5.81 10.59 8.24
C MET A 133 5.80 9.15 7.71
N ILE A 134 6.97 8.53 7.50
CA ILE A 134 7.07 7.13 7.07
C ILE A 134 6.66 6.17 8.20
N ALA A 135 7.00 6.46 9.45
CA ALA A 135 6.58 5.66 10.60
C ALA A 135 5.06 5.74 10.85
N ARG A 136 4.40 6.83 10.43
CA ARG A 136 2.93 6.94 10.42
C ARG A 136 2.24 6.21 9.29
N LEU A 137 2.96 5.86 8.21
CA LEU A 137 2.49 4.88 7.24
C LEU A 137 2.92 3.50 7.73
N ASP A 138 2.01 2.81 8.41
CA ASP A 138 2.14 1.44 8.94
C ASP A 138 2.25 0.39 7.80
N VAL A 139 3.21 0.56 6.90
CA VAL A 139 3.42 -0.24 5.69
C VAL A 139 4.58 -1.22 5.88
N VAL A 140 5.34 -1.12 6.99
CA VAL A 140 6.57 -1.91 7.19
C VAL A 140 6.37 -3.14 8.07
N GLN A 141 5.23 -3.32 8.74
CA GLN A 141 4.97 -4.55 9.51
C GLN A 141 4.49 -5.75 8.69
N GLN A 142 4.30 -5.62 7.37
CA GLN A 142 3.78 -6.69 6.52
C GLN A 142 4.79 -7.28 5.52
N LEU A 143 6.07 -6.89 5.61
CA LEU A 143 7.12 -7.40 4.71
C LEU A 143 7.75 -8.72 5.15
N ASP A 144 7.48 -9.21 6.36
CA ASP A 144 7.83 -10.58 6.79
C ASP A 144 6.85 -11.65 6.26
N LEU A 145 5.81 -11.27 5.50
CA LEU A 145 4.81 -12.20 4.94
C LEU A 145 5.03 -12.54 3.46
N LEU A 146 6.09 -12.03 2.83
CA LEU A 146 6.39 -12.26 1.40
C LEU A 146 7.54 -13.27 1.20
N GLU A 147 7.99 -13.97 2.24
CA GLU A 147 9.02 -15.02 2.11
C GLU A 147 8.43 -16.36 1.60
N ASP A 148 7.10 -16.52 1.59
CA ASP A 148 6.38 -17.73 1.15
C ASP A 148 6.09 -17.79 -0.37
N PHE A 149 6.85 -17.09 -1.22
CA PHE A 149 6.68 -17.13 -2.68
C PHE A 149 7.24 -18.39 -3.38
N ASN A 150 7.40 -19.52 -2.67
CA ASN A 150 7.76 -20.78 -3.31
C ASN A 150 6.55 -21.50 -3.98
N VAL A 151 5.33 -20.98 -3.81
CA VAL A 151 4.09 -21.61 -4.35
C VAL A 151 3.96 -21.46 -5.87
N ILE A 152 4.69 -20.53 -6.50
CA ILE A 152 4.58 -20.31 -7.96
C ILE A 152 5.29 -21.40 -8.77
N ASN A 153 6.33 -22.05 -8.21
CA ASN A 153 7.06 -23.12 -8.90
C ASN A 153 6.29 -24.46 -8.94
N GLU A 154 5.33 -24.67 -8.04
CA GLU A 154 4.60 -25.95 -7.93
C GLU A 154 3.42 -26.05 -8.91
N LEU A 155 3.02 -24.94 -9.53
CA LEU A 155 1.94 -24.90 -10.54
C LEU A 155 2.38 -25.42 -11.92
N ASP A 156 3.69 -25.57 -12.16
CA ASP A 156 4.24 -26.08 -13.43
C ASP A 156 4.33 -27.63 -13.46
N GLU A 157 4.09 -28.31 -12.33
CA GLU A 157 4.13 -29.78 -12.21
C GLU A 157 2.77 -30.48 -12.28
N LEU A 158 1.66 -29.75 -12.49
CA LEU A 158 0.34 -30.38 -12.63
C LEU A 158 0.21 -31.06 -14.01
N PRO A 159 0.03 -32.39 -14.08
CA PRO A 159 -0.17 -33.08 -15.35
C PRO A 159 -1.52 -32.67 -15.98
N GLU A 160 -1.46 -32.29 -17.26
CA GLU A 160 -2.61 -31.96 -18.12
C GLU A 160 -3.73 -33.02 -18.00
N PRO A 161 -5.01 -32.62 -17.85
CA PRO A 161 -6.11 -33.57 -17.74
C PRO A 161 -6.28 -34.38 -19.03
N SER A 162 -6.11 -35.70 -18.93
CA SER A 162 -6.30 -36.66 -20.01
C SER A 162 -7.74 -36.58 -20.53
N LYS A 163 -7.90 -36.30 -21.82
CA LYS A 163 -9.18 -36.45 -22.53
C LYS A 163 -9.54 -37.93 -22.65
N SER A 164 -10.69 -38.31 -22.10
CA SER A 164 -11.50 -39.46 -22.52
C SER A 164 -12.95 -39.02 -22.61
#